data_AF-A0A7S1KFR5-F1
#
_entry.id   AF-A0A7S1KFR5-F1
#
_cell.length_a   1.000
_cell.length_b   1.000
_cell.length_c   1.000
_cell.angle_alpha   90.00
_cell.angle_beta   90.00
_cell.angle_gamma   90.00
#
_symmetry.space_group_name_H-M   'P 1'
#
loop_
_entity.id
_entity.type
_entity.pdbx_description
1 polymer ?
#
loop_
_entity_poly.entity_id
_entity_poly.type
_entity_poly.pdbx_seq_one_letter_code
_entity_poly.pdbx_strand_id
1 'polypeptide(L)'
;HLQVDATSIFVLAVANMTASGLRIICTAHEVNFMQNLVYYIEQAYKIPDFGIWERGNKINNGEPELNCSSIGMAKAAMEAIDGLDLFHSRNATGSKVICFPDEIARCRKHLSRSLPRESFSKETDAALLSIIGFPGFAVSSRETLQKTRDALSSLLEGRHGCKRFLLDGHQCANEDHSRLHYEIWELKKFEHIECE
;
A
#
# COMPACT_ATOMS: atom_id res chain seq x y z
N HIS A 1 10.59 -4.63 -10.16
CA HIS A 1 10.77 -4.02 -8.83
C HIS A 1 9.85 -4.71 -7.83
N LEU A 2 10.17 -4.69 -6.53
CA LEU A 2 9.36 -5.30 -5.47
C LEU A 2 8.23 -4.35 -5.07
N GLN A 3 6.97 -4.82 -5.05
CA GLN A 3 5.79 -4.05 -4.65
C GLN A 3 4.86 -4.92 -3.81
N VAL A 4 4.88 -4.71 -2.50
CA VAL A 4 4.08 -5.50 -1.56
C VAL A 4 2.60 -5.10 -1.66
N ASP A 5 2.33 -3.84 -1.96
CA ASP A 5 0.99 -3.30 -2.22
C ASP A 5 0.28 -4.03 -3.37
N ALA A 6 0.98 -4.34 -4.47
CA ALA A 6 0.41 -5.01 -5.64
C ALA A 6 -0.13 -6.42 -5.31
N THR A 7 0.67 -7.24 -4.62
CA THR A 7 0.22 -8.55 -4.14
C THR A 7 -0.90 -8.42 -3.12
N SER A 8 -0.81 -7.42 -2.24
CA SER A 8 -1.80 -7.18 -1.20
C SER A 8 -3.17 -6.79 -1.78
N ILE A 9 -3.21 -5.91 -2.78
CA ILE A 9 -4.48 -5.51 -3.41
C ILE A 9 -5.11 -6.68 -4.16
N PHE A 10 -4.31 -7.58 -4.75
CA PHE A 10 -4.80 -8.81 -5.36
C PHE A 10 -5.47 -9.71 -4.31
N VAL A 11 -4.81 -9.96 -3.19
CA VAL A 11 -5.37 -10.77 -2.08
C VAL A 11 -6.65 -10.14 -1.53
N LEU A 12 -6.64 -8.82 -1.30
CA LEU A 12 -7.82 -8.06 -0.84
C LEU A 12 -8.99 -8.18 -1.82
N ALA A 13 -8.72 -8.05 -3.13
CA ALA A 13 -9.75 -8.15 -4.15
C ALA A 13 -10.37 -9.56 -4.21
N VAL A 14 -9.54 -10.62 -4.17
CA VAL A 14 -10.01 -12.01 -4.11
C VAL A 14 -10.85 -12.24 -2.85
N ALA A 15 -10.39 -11.76 -1.70
CA ALA A 15 -11.13 -11.88 -0.43
C ALA A 15 -12.50 -11.19 -0.51
N ASN A 16 -12.57 -9.94 -0.97
CA ASN A 16 -13.81 -9.19 -1.09
C ASN A 16 -14.79 -9.81 -2.11
N MET A 17 -14.29 -10.26 -3.26
CA MET A 17 -15.12 -10.92 -4.26
C MET A 17 -15.62 -12.29 -3.78
N THR A 18 -14.78 -13.03 -3.05
CA THR A 18 -15.22 -14.28 -2.41
C THR A 18 -16.27 -13.97 -1.35
N ALA A 19 -16.06 -12.99 -0.48
CA ALA A 19 -17.05 -12.59 0.53
C ALA A 19 -18.39 -12.13 -0.07
N SER A 20 -18.40 -11.58 -1.30
CA SER A 20 -19.63 -11.22 -2.02
C SER A 20 -20.35 -12.40 -2.69
N GLY A 21 -19.79 -13.61 -2.61
CA GLY A 21 -20.38 -14.84 -3.15
C GLY A 21 -19.85 -15.25 -4.52
N LEU A 22 -18.84 -14.57 -5.07
CA LEU A 22 -18.22 -14.98 -6.33
C LEU A 22 -17.27 -16.15 -6.10
N ARG A 23 -17.47 -17.23 -6.86
CA ARG A 23 -16.58 -18.40 -6.85
C ARG A 23 -15.41 -18.16 -7.81
N ILE A 24 -14.31 -17.64 -7.29
CA ILE A 24 -13.07 -17.39 -8.05
C ILE A 24 -12.09 -18.54 -7.87
N ILE A 25 -11.95 -19.03 -6.64
CA ILE A 25 -11.04 -20.11 -6.26
C ILE A 25 -11.80 -21.44 -6.33
N CYS A 26 -11.27 -22.40 -7.08
CA CYS A 26 -11.98 -23.63 -7.43
C CYS A 26 -11.26 -24.91 -6.99
N THR A 27 -9.96 -24.84 -6.71
CA THR A 27 -9.11 -25.99 -6.43
C THR A 27 -8.29 -25.80 -5.15
N ALA A 28 -7.89 -26.90 -4.52
CA ALA A 28 -7.05 -26.86 -3.33
C ALA A 28 -5.66 -26.26 -3.61
N HIS A 29 -5.15 -26.41 -4.84
CA HIS A 29 -3.90 -25.78 -5.26
C HIS A 29 -4.00 -24.26 -5.28
N GLU A 30 -5.12 -23.70 -5.74
CA GLU A 30 -5.35 -22.25 -5.69
C GLU A 30 -5.50 -21.74 -4.26
N VAL A 31 -6.13 -22.50 -3.37
CA VAL A 31 -6.18 -22.14 -1.93
C VAL A 31 -4.78 -22.11 -1.34
N ASN A 32 -3.95 -23.12 -1.61
CA ASN A 32 -2.55 -23.15 -1.17
C ASN A 32 -1.74 -21.99 -1.75
N PHE A 33 -2.01 -21.61 -3.00
CA PHE A 33 -1.39 -20.44 -3.62
C PHE A 33 -1.78 -19.15 -2.87
N MET A 34 -3.07 -18.95 -2.56
CA MET A 34 -3.53 -17.81 -1.75
C MET A 34 -2.88 -17.78 -0.37
N GLN A 35 -2.77 -18.94 0.29
CA GLN A 35 -2.08 -19.04 1.58
C GLN A 35 -0.60 -18.64 1.49
N ASN A 36 0.09 -19.01 0.41
CA ASN A 36 1.48 -18.59 0.19
C ASN A 36 1.59 -17.07 -0.04
N LEU A 37 0.63 -16.45 -0.73
CA LEU A 37 0.58 -15.00 -0.89
C LEU A 37 0.36 -14.29 0.45
N VAL A 38 -0.45 -14.86 1.34
CA VAL A 38 -0.62 -14.35 2.71
C VAL A 38 0.70 -14.39 3.47
N TYR A 39 1.41 -15.52 3.48
CA TYR A 39 2.72 -15.62 4.13
C TYR A 39 3.74 -14.61 3.59
N TYR A 40 3.64 -14.28 2.30
CA TYR A 40 4.48 -13.28 1.67
C TYR A 40 4.17 -11.85 2.18
N ILE A 41 2.89 -11.46 2.26
CA ILE A 41 2.50 -10.10 2.70
C ILE A 41 2.50 -9.91 4.22
N GLU A 42 2.50 -10.98 5.02
CA GLU A 42 2.54 -10.91 6.49
C GLU A 42 3.76 -10.16 7.03
N GLN A 43 4.89 -10.21 6.31
CA GLN A 43 6.12 -9.53 6.71
C GLN A 43 6.24 -8.10 6.17
N ALA A 44 5.18 -7.51 5.61
CA ALA A 44 5.21 -6.18 4.97
C ALA A 44 5.86 -5.08 5.82
N TYR A 45 5.63 -5.08 7.13
CA TYR A 45 6.20 -4.07 8.05
C TYR A 45 7.71 -4.19 8.29
N LYS A 46 8.38 -5.21 7.70
CA LYS A 46 9.83 -5.42 7.73
C LYS A 46 10.49 -5.42 6.36
N ILE A 47 9.71 -5.40 5.28
CA ILE A 47 10.22 -5.53 3.91
C ILE A 47 10.09 -4.18 3.22
N PRO A 48 11.20 -3.45 3.02
CA PRO A 48 11.20 -2.27 2.18
C PRO A 48 10.80 -2.63 0.74
N ASP A 49 10.01 -1.78 0.10
CA ASP A 49 9.57 -1.96 -1.29
C ASP A 49 9.63 -0.64 -2.07
N PHE A 50 9.21 -0.67 -3.33
CA PHE A 50 9.24 0.50 -4.22
C PHE A 50 7.97 1.37 -4.14
N GLY A 51 6.98 0.95 -3.34
CA GLY A 51 5.66 1.57 -3.21
C GLY A 51 4.85 1.59 -4.52
N ILE A 52 3.66 2.20 -4.45
CA ILE A 52 2.72 2.29 -5.58
C ILE A 52 3.35 2.99 -6.79
N TRP A 53 4.24 3.95 -6.56
CA TRP A 53 4.86 4.75 -7.63
C TRP A 53 6.12 4.12 -8.23
N GLU A 54 6.54 2.94 -7.77
CA GLU A 54 7.75 2.24 -8.24
C GLU A 54 9.08 3.00 -8.05
N ARG A 55 9.10 4.02 -7.19
CA ARG A 55 10.27 4.88 -6.95
C ARG A 55 11.11 4.46 -5.74
N GLY A 56 10.51 3.75 -4.77
CA GLY A 56 11.15 3.50 -3.47
C GLY A 56 11.23 4.79 -2.68
N ASN A 57 12.44 5.32 -2.49
CA ASN A 57 12.64 6.61 -1.83
C ASN A 57 12.27 7.82 -2.73
N LYS A 58 12.16 9.00 -2.10
CA LYS A 58 11.83 10.28 -2.75
C LYS A 58 12.82 10.69 -3.84
N ILE A 59 14.10 10.36 -3.66
CA ILE A 59 15.18 10.69 -4.62
C ILE A 59 15.13 9.77 -5.84
N ASN A 60 14.41 8.64 -5.76
CA ASN A 60 14.35 7.63 -6.79
C ASN A 60 15.73 7.20 -7.28
N ASN A 61 16.60 6.80 -6.35
CA ASN A 61 17.95 6.31 -6.64
C ASN A 61 18.02 4.76 -6.69
N GLY A 62 16.88 4.08 -6.72
CA GLY A 62 16.79 2.62 -6.74
C GLY A 62 16.71 1.96 -5.36
N GLU A 63 16.76 2.72 -4.27
CA GLU A 63 16.66 2.19 -2.91
C GLU A 63 15.20 2.07 -2.44
N PRO A 64 14.77 0.89 -1.92
CA PRO A 64 13.43 0.69 -1.38
C PRO A 64 13.29 1.29 0.03
N GLU A 65 12.05 1.60 0.42
CA GLU A 65 11.72 2.08 1.78
C GLU A 65 10.51 1.34 2.35
N LEU A 66 10.31 1.42 3.66
CA LEU A 66 9.05 0.96 4.26
C LEU A 66 7.95 1.98 3.94
N ASN A 67 7.13 1.65 2.95
CA ASN A 67 5.99 2.45 2.50
C ASN A 67 4.74 2.09 3.33
N CYS A 68 4.16 3.10 3.99
CA CYS A 68 2.96 2.94 4.80
C CYS A 68 1.76 2.49 3.95
N SER A 69 1.65 2.95 2.70
CA SER A 69 0.64 2.49 1.75
C SER A 69 0.71 0.98 1.53
N SER A 70 1.90 0.41 1.32
CA SER A 70 2.10 -1.04 1.19
C SER A 70 1.76 -1.80 2.46
N ILE A 71 2.22 -1.33 3.62
CA ILE A 71 1.92 -1.94 4.93
C ILE A 71 0.42 -1.91 5.23
N GLY A 72 -0.25 -0.80 4.92
CA GLY A 72 -1.69 -0.63 5.09
C GLY A 72 -2.49 -1.54 4.17
N MET A 73 -2.08 -1.67 2.91
CA MET A 73 -2.74 -2.58 1.97
C MET A 73 -2.58 -4.04 2.41
N ALA A 74 -1.39 -4.44 2.85
CA ALA A 74 -1.12 -5.77 3.39
C ALA A 74 -1.98 -6.06 4.63
N LYS A 75 -2.08 -5.08 5.55
CA LYS A 75 -2.96 -5.19 6.73
C LYS A 75 -4.42 -5.41 6.32
N ALA A 76 -4.93 -4.62 5.39
CA ALA A 76 -6.31 -4.73 4.91
C ALA A 76 -6.58 -6.09 4.26
N ALA A 77 -5.65 -6.56 3.43
CA ALA A 77 -5.74 -7.86 2.77
C ALA A 77 -5.77 -9.02 3.79
N MET A 78 -4.89 -8.99 4.79
CA MET A 78 -4.87 -9.98 5.87
C MET A 78 -6.17 -9.96 6.69
N GLU A 79 -6.66 -8.79 7.09
CA GLU A 79 -7.92 -8.67 7.85
C GLU A 79 -9.13 -9.15 7.02
N ALA A 80 -9.11 -9.00 5.70
CA ALA A 80 -10.21 -9.43 4.83
C ALA A 80 -10.20 -10.95 4.54
N ILE A 81 -9.03 -11.57 4.42
CA ILE A 81 -8.91 -12.99 4.02
C ILE A 81 -8.82 -13.95 5.21
N ASP A 82 -8.47 -13.47 6.41
CA ASP A 82 -8.30 -14.31 7.59
C ASP A 82 -9.59 -15.08 7.94
N GLY A 83 -9.48 -16.42 7.99
CA GLY A 83 -10.58 -17.33 8.28
C GLY A 83 -11.61 -17.48 7.15
N LEU A 84 -11.41 -16.83 6.01
CA LEU A 84 -12.33 -16.88 4.87
C LEU A 84 -12.29 -18.25 4.18
N ASP A 85 -13.47 -18.86 3.99
CA ASP A 85 -13.63 -20.10 3.24
C ASP A 85 -13.74 -19.80 1.75
N LEU A 86 -12.69 -20.11 1.00
CA LEU A 86 -12.57 -19.76 -0.42
C LEU A 86 -13.45 -20.60 -1.36
N PHE A 87 -14.08 -21.68 -0.88
CA PHE A 87 -14.98 -22.51 -1.70
C PHE A 87 -16.47 -22.24 -1.45
N HIS A 88 -16.81 -21.39 -0.47
CA HIS A 88 -18.18 -21.17 0.01
C HIS A 88 -18.88 -22.44 0.54
N SER A 89 -18.16 -23.55 0.62
CA SER A 89 -18.68 -24.83 1.05
C SER A 89 -18.33 -25.02 2.51
N ARG A 90 -19.30 -24.76 3.40
CA ARG A 90 -19.16 -24.79 4.87
C ARG A 90 -18.44 -26.01 5.49
N ASN A 91 -18.19 -27.07 4.71
CA ASN A 91 -17.64 -28.34 5.15
C ASN A 91 -16.39 -28.82 4.36
N ALA A 92 -15.81 -28.01 3.46
CA ALA A 92 -14.56 -28.42 2.80
C ALA A 92 -13.36 -28.20 3.73
N THR A 93 -12.72 -29.29 4.15
CA THR A 93 -11.48 -29.19 4.92
C THR A 93 -10.36 -28.62 4.03
N GLY A 94 -9.65 -27.60 4.53
CA GLY A 94 -8.51 -27.00 3.84
C GLY A 94 -8.84 -25.91 2.83
N SER A 95 -10.07 -25.35 2.84
CA SER A 95 -10.45 -24.20 2.00
C SER A 95 -10.26 -22.83 2.66
N LYS A 96 -9.87 -22.82 3.95
CA LYS A 96 -9.70 -21.60 4.74
C LYS A 96 -8.26 -21.12 4.69
N VAL A 97 -8.09 -19.83 4.48
CA VAL A 97 -6.81 -19.14 4.62
C VAL A 97 -6.71 -18.58 6.04
N ILE A 98 -5.54 -18.70 6.64
CA ILE A 98 -5.27 -18.22 8.00
C ILE A 98 -4.15 -17.19 7.96
N CYS A 99 -4.33 -16.09 8.67
CA CYS A 99 -3.29 -15.09 8.92
C CYS A 99 -2.86 -15.13 10.39
N PHE A 100 -1.61 -14.78 10.69
CA PHE A 100 -1.17 -14.63 12.08
C PHE A 100 -1.64 -13.29 12.67
N PRO A 101 -2.43 -13.29 13.77
CA PRO A 101 -2.95 -12.05 14.36
C PRO A 101 -1.86 -11.07 14.81
N ASP A 102 -0.69 -11.60 15.20
CA ASP A 102 0.47 -10.80 15.59
C ASP A 102 1.01 -9.95 14.43
N GLU A 103 0.99 -10.46 13.20
CA GLU A 103 1.50 -9.75 12.03
C GLU A 103 0.55 -8.58 11.67
N ILE A 104 -0.77 -8.82 11.74
CA ILE A 104 -1.80 -7.76 11.61
C ILE A 104 -1.60 -6.68 12.69
N ALA A 105 -1.37 -7.09 13.94
CA ALA A 105 -1.13 -6.17 15.05
C ALA A 105 0.15 -5.34 14.87
N ARG A 106 1.21 -5.93 14.32
CA ARG A 106 2.46 -5.21 14.00
C ARG A 106 2.27 -4.20 12.88
N CYS A 107 1.55 -4.54 11.80
CA CYS A 107 1.18 -3.58 10.76
C CYS A 107 0.35 -2.43 11.34
N ARG A 108 -0.66 -2.72 12.16
CA ARG A 108 -1.49 -1.70 12.83
C ARG A 108 -0.64 -0.75 13.69
N LYS A 109 0.29 -1.31 14.47
CA LYS A 109 1.21 -0.54 15.33
C LYS A 109 2.21 0.29 14.53
N HIS A 110 2.64 -0.19 13.36
CA HIS A 110 3.46 0.60 12.45
C HIS A 110 2.67 1.81 11.93
N LEU A 111 1.48 1.59 11.38
CA LEU A 111 0.63 2.65 10.83
C LEU A 111 0.28 3.72 11.87
N SER A 112 -0.04 3.33 13.11
CA SER A 112 -0.38 4.30 14.16
C SER A 112 0.79 5.20 14.57
N ARG A 113 2.02 4.79 14.31
CA ARG A 113 3.24 5.56 14.62
C ARG A 113 3.72 6.39 13.44
N SER A 114 3.63 5.84 12.24
CA SER A 114 4.20 6.43 11.03
C SER A 114 3.27 7.47 10.40
N LEU A 115 1.95 7.22 10.38
CA LEU A 115 1.01 8.13 9.73
C LEU A 115 1.00 9.54 10.40
N PRO A 116 0.97 10.63 9.60
CA PRO A 116 0.63 10.70 8.18
C PRO A 116 1.81 10.60 7.20
N ARG A 117 2.99 10.17 7.68
CA ARG A 117 4.17 9.97 6.86
C ARG A 117 4.05 8.70 6.03
N GLU A 118 4.44 8.75 4.76
CA GLU A 118 4.43 7.57 3.89
C GLU A 118 5.65 6.69 4.13
N SER A 119 6.85 7.27 4.13
CA SER A 119 8.11 6.52 4.25
C SER A 119 9.18 7.38 4.94
N PHE A 120 10.42 6.89 5.04
CA PHE A 120 11.49 7.67 5.67
C PHE A 120 11.72 9.02 4.97
N SER A 121 11.77 8.99 3.64
CA SER A 121 12.04 10.18 2.81
C SER A 121 10.79 10.94 2.36
N LYS A 122 9.60 10.34 2.41
CA LYS A 122 8.34 10.98 1.98
C LYS A 122 7.50 11.41 3.19
N GLU A 123 7.41 12.72 3.37
CA GLU A 123 6.71 13.37 4.48
C GLU A 123 5.21 13.08 4.47
N THR A 124 4.63 12.93 3.28
CA THR A 124 3.28 12.44 3.02
C THR A 124 3.19 11.97 1.55
N ASP A 125 2.15 11.22 1.19
CA ASP A 125 1.96 10.68 -0.16
C ASP A 125 0.47 10.37 -0.39
N ALA A 126 -0.06 10.71 -1.57
CA ALA A 126 -1.43 10.43 -1.98
C ALA A 126 -1.75 8.92 -2.02
N ALA A 127 -0.74 8.05 -2.12
CA ALA A 127 -0.86 6.61 -1.93
C ALA A 127 -1.55 6.24 -0.61
N LEU A 128 -1.41 7.07 0.43
CA LEU A 128 -2.08 6.89 1.71
C LEU A 128 -3.62 6.91 1.61
N LEU A 129 -4.19 7.57 0.60
CA LEU A 129 -5.63 7.56 0.34
C LEU A 129 -6.16 6.12 0.17
N SER A 130 -5.36 5.23 -0.43
CA SER A 130 -5.74 3.83 -0.67
C SER A 130 -5.92 3.00 0.61
N ILE A 131 -5.32 3.45 1.73
CA ILE A 131 -5.36 2.72 3.01
C ILE A 131 -6.21 3.41 4.07
N ILE A 132 -6.44 4.74 3.97
CA ILE A 132 -7.37 5.44 4.87
C ILE A 132 -8.81 5.46 4.32
N GLY A 133 -8.97 5.09 3.05
CA GLY A 133 -10.24 4.97 2.33
C GLY A 133 -10.27 3.71 1.48
N PHE A 134 -11.02 3.76 0.38
CA PHE A 134 -11.09 2.65 -0.57
C PHE A 134 -9.75 2.47 -1.30
N PRO A 135 -9.28 1.21 -1.48
CA PRO A 135 -9.93 -0.05 -1.11
C PRO A 135 -9.60 -0.58 0.29
N GLY A 136 -8.54 -0.09 0.95
CA GLY A 136 -7.95 -0.75 2.10
C GLY A 136 -8.67 -0.54 3.43
N PHE A 137 -9.16 0.66 3.73
CA PHE A 137 -9.75 1.02 5.04
C PHE A 137 -8.95 0.50 6.26
N ALA A 138 -7.62 0.48 6.14
CA ALA A 138 -6.69 -0.16 7.07
C ALA A 138 -6.52 0.60 8.40
N VAL A 139 -6.95 1.86 8.48
CA VAL A 139 -6.76 2.70 9.67
C VAL A 139 -8.07 2.83 10.43
N SER A 140 -8.12 2.30 11.66
CA SER A 140 -9.33 2.31 12.49
C SER A 140 -9.45 3.53 13.41
N SER A 141 -8.34 4.19 13.75
CA SER A 141 -8.35 5.37 14.62
C SER A 141 -8.88 6.59 13.88
N ARG A 142 -9.99 7.17 14.35
CA ARG A 142 -10.57 8.39 13.77
C ARG A 142 -9.62 9.58 13.86
N GLU A 143 -8.84 9.68 14.93
CA GLU A 143 -7.84 10.74 15.10
C GLU A 143 -6.74 10.61 14.04
N THR A 144 -6.16 9.42 13.88
CA THR A 144 -5.12 9.17 12.87
C THR A 144 -5.67 9.40 11.46
N LEU A 145 -6.88 8.92 11.17
CA LEU A 145 -7.57 9.15 9.90
C LEU A 145 -7.71 10.64 9.60
N GLN A 146 -8.19 11.45 10.56
CA GLN A 146 -8.39 12.87 10.36
C GLN A 146 -7.05 13.58 10.16
N LYS A 147 -6.06 13.31 11.02
CA LYS A 147 -4.71 13.85 10.90
C LYS A 147 -4.07 13.55 9.54
N THR A 148 -4.25 12.33 9.02
CA THR A 148 -3.75 11.95 7.69
C THR A 148 -4.50 12.65 6.57
N ARG A 149 -5.83 12.76 6.64
CA ARG A 149 -6.61 13.52 5.64
C ARG A 149 -6.21 14.99 5.63
N ASP A 150 -6.07 15.61 6.80
CA ASP A 150 -5.69 17.03 6.91
C ASP A 150 -4.28 17.28 6.35
N ALA A 151 -3.33 16.36 6.60
CA ALA A 151 -1.99 16.43 6.02
C ALA A 151 -2.01 16.31 4.49
N LEU A 152 -2.79 15.38 3.95
CA LEU A 152 -2.94 15.20 2.51
C LEU A 152 -3.60 16.42 1.85
N SER A 153 -4.69 16.92 2.41
CA SER A 153 -5.37 18.12 1.89
C SER A 153 -4.53 19.39 2.00
N SER A 154 -3.74 19.55 3.07
CA SER A 154 -2.92 20.75 3.22
C SER A 154 -1.65 20.75 2.36
N LEU A 155 -1.07 19.58 2.08
CA LEU A 155 0.22 19.47 1.38
C LEU A 155 0.10 19.08 -0.09
N LEU A 156 -0.89 18.24 -0.44
CA LEU A 156 -0.97 17.64 -1.77
C LEU A 156 -2.16 18.14 -2.60
N GLU A 157 -3.20 18.71 -1.97
CA GLU A 157 -4.35 19.23 -2.72
C GLU A 157 -3.97 20.50 -3.48
N GLY A 158 -4.32 20.53 -4.76
CA GLY A 158 -4.12 21.66 -5.66
C GLY A 158 -5.39 21.97 -6.45
N ARG A 159 -5.29 22.89 -7.39
CA ARG A 159 -6.44 23.36 -8.18
C ARG A 159 -7.09 22.26 -9.02
N HIS A 160 -6.29 21.29 -9.49
CA HIS A 160 -6.71 20.28 -10.45
C HIS A 160 -6.72 18.84 -9.91
N GLY A 161 -6.49 18.66 -8.61
CA GLY A 161 -6.45 17.35 -7.97
C GLY A 161 -5.40 17.29 -6.87
N CYS A 162 -4.94 16.08 -6.56
CA CYS A 162 -3.85 15.88 -5.60
C CYS A 162 -2.56 15.49 -6.30
N LYS A 163 -1.48 16.09 -5.83
CA LYS A 163 -0.09 15.73 -6.06
C LYS A 163 0.19 14.31 -5.57
N ARG A 164 1.15 13.60 -6.17
CA ARG A 164 1.52 12.26 -5.71
C ARG A 164 2.22 12.33 -4.35
N PHE A 165 3.32 13.07 -4.27
CA PHE A 165 4.05 13.39 -3.06
C PHE A 165 4.95 14.59 -3.37
N LEU A 166 5.31 15.39 -2.37
CA LEU A 166 6.07 16.63 -2.57
C LEU A 166 7.38 16.42 -3.35
N LEU A 167 7.77 17.42 -4.16
CA LEU A 167 9.01 17.44 -4.94
C LEU A 167 9.11 16.30 -5.96
N ASP A 168 7.96 15.85 -6.44
CA ASP A 168 7.89 14.86 -7.49
C ASP A 168 8.15 15.46 -8.87
N GLY A 169 9.15 14.91 -9.56
CA GLY A 169 9.54 15.37 -10.90
C GLY A 169 8.91 14.60 -12.04
N HIS A 170 8.10 13.57 -11.77
CA HIS A 170 7.68 12.64 -12.81
C HIS A 170 6.83 13.30 -13.89
N GLN A 171 7.27 13.15 -15.15
CA GLN A 171 6.64 13.73 -16.33
C GLN A 171 6.56 15.25 -16.33
N CYS A 172 7.25 15.93 -15.40
CA CYS A 172 7.38 17.37 -15.41
C CYS A 172 8.37 17.77 -16.52
N ALA A 173 8.18 18.94 -17.15
CA ALA A 173 9.02 19.39 -18.28
C ALA A 173 10.52 19.54 -17.94
N ASN A 174 10.84 19.68 -16.65
CA ASN A 174 12.20 19.79 -16.13
C ASN A 174 12.84 18.43 -15.82
N GLU A 175 12.11 17.32 -16.00
CA GLU A 175 12.62 15.96 -15.83
C GLU A 175 13.52 15.58 -17.01
N ASP A 176 14.67 14.97 -16.71
CA ASP A 176 15.49 14.35 -17.73
C ASP A 176 14.98 12.94 -18.04
N HIS A 177 14.16 12.83 -19.10
CA HIS A 177 13.55 11.57 -19.52
C HIS A 177 14.55 10.53 -20.06
N SER A 178 15.83 10.87 -20.23
CA SER A 178 16.86 9.92 -20.68
C SER A 178 17.39 9.04 -19.56
N ARG A 179 17.09 9.37 -18.29
CA ARG A 179 17.59 8.68 -17.10
C ARG A 179 16.44 8.17 -16.22
N LEU A 180 16.64 7.01 -15.61
CA LEU A 180 15.66 6.41 -14.69
C LEU A 180 15.70 7.05 -13.30
N HIS A 181 16.88 7.48 -12.84
CA HIS A 181 17.12 7.96 -11.47
C HIS A 181 17.45 9.46 -11.46
N TYR A 182 17.01 10.14 -10.40
CA TYR A 182 17.32 11.56 -10.22
C TYR A 182 18.67 11.74 -9.53
N GLU A 183 19.30 12.86 -9.83
CA GLU A 183 20.40 13.39 -9.04
C GLU A 183 19.86 14.12 -7.83
N ILE A 184 20.63 14.16 -6.74
CA ILE A 184 20.21 14.73 -5.46
C ILE A 184 19.76 16.19 -5.60
N TRP A 185 20.39 16.96 -6.49
CA TRP A 185 20.06 18.37 -6.71
C TRP A 185 18.80 18.59 -7.56
N GLU A 186 18.31 17.58 -8.29
CA GLU A 186 17.16 17.72 -9.19
C GLU A 186 15.84 17.91 -8.42
N LEU A 187 15.73 17.37 -7.20
CA LEU A 187 14.57 17.56 -6.33
C LEU A 187 14.21 19.04 -6.10
N LYS A 188 15.22 19.91 -6.00
CA LYS A 188 15.01 21.36 -5.85
C LYS A 188 14.42 22.02 -7.10
N LYS A 189 14.60 21.41 -8.28
CA LYS A 189 14.02 21.92 -9.53
C LYS A 189 12.54 21.62 -9.63
N PHE A 190 12.03 20.65 -8.85
CA PHE A 190 10.64 20.26 -8.83
C PHE A 190 9.81 21.07 -7.82
N GLU A 191 10.47 21.88 -7.00
CA GLU A 191 9.79 22.76 -6.05
C GLU A 191 8.89 23.77 -6.78
N HIS A 192 7.66 23.93 -6.28
CA HIS A 192 6.61 24.80 -6.79
C HIS A 192 6.09 24.47 -8.19
N ILE A 193 6.35 23.26 -8.71
CA ILE A 193 5.70 22.79 -9.93
C ILE A 193 4.34 22.18 -9.57
N GLU A 194 3.32 22.34 -10.42
CA GLU A 194 1.98 21.79 -10.13
C GLU A 194 1.97 20.25 -10.00
N CYS A 195 2.83 19.55 -10.75
CA CYS A 195 3.05 18.11 -10.67
C CYS A 195 3.97 17.66 -9.54
N GLU A 196 4.57 18.59 -8.78
CA GLU A 196 5.29 18.26 -7.54
C GLU A 196 4.37 17.64 -6.50
#